data_AF-A0A1M6N167-F1
#
_entry.id   AF-A0A1M6N167-F1
#
_cell.length_a   1.000
_cell.length_b   1.000
_cell.length_c   1.000
_cell.angle_alpha   90.00
_cell.angle_beta   90.00
_cell.angle_gamma   90.00
#
_symmetry.space_group_name_H-M   'P 1'
#
loop_
_entity.id
_entity.type
_entity.pdbx_description
1 polymer ?
#
loop_
_entity_poly.entity_id
_entity_poly.type
_entity_poly.pdbx_seq_one_letter_code
_entity_poly.pdbx_strand_id
1 'polypeptide(L)' 'MIEDFPNNEVEFDRRFHSEEACLDYLLQLRWPDGFKCTRCGHDKYWMSSRGLYLCRHCEHHHSVTAGTIFHG' A
#
# COMPACT_ATOMS: atom_id res chain seq x y z
N MET A 1 5.98 9.72 -16.14
CA MET A 1 6.06 8.99 -14.86
C MET A 1 6.82 9.90 -13.93
N ILE A 2 6.18 10.40 -12.86
CA ILE A 2 6.89 11.21 -11.87
C ILE A 2 7.40 10.20 -10.87
N GLU A 3 8.72 10.01 -10.87
CA GLU A 3 9.41 9.16 -9.91
C GLU A 3 9.49 9.93 -8.58
N ASP A 4 8.59 9.64 -7.62
CA ASP A 4 8.56 10.24 -6.28
C ASP A 4 9.54 9.50 -5.34
N PHE A 5 10.82 9.53 -5.70
CA PHE A 5 11.89 8.99 -4.85
C PHE A 5 12.52 10.11 -4.01
N PRO A 6 12.98 9.81 -2.78
CA PRO A 6 13.70 10.78 -1.98
C PRO A 6 15.00 11.17 -2.68
N ASN A 7 15.31 12.48 -2.63
CA ASN A 7 16.44 13.06 -3.34
C ASN A 7 17.73 13.08 -2.51
N ASN A 8 17.64 12.79 -1.22
CA ASN A 8 18.78 12.72 -0.29
C ASN A 8 18.47 11.84 0.94
N GLU A 9 19.52 11.52 1.70
CA GLU A 9 19.45 10.71 2.92
C GLU A 9 18.51 11.28 3.98
N VAL A 10 18.57 12.59 4.25
CA VAL A 10 17.71 13.25 5.24
C VAL A 10 16.23 13.12 4.89
N GLU A 11 15.88 13.21 3.60
CA GLU A 11 14.53 13.00 3.11
C GLU A 11 14.10 11.54 3.23
N PHE A 12 15.00 10.61 2.90
CA PHE A 12 14.76 9.17 3.03
C PHE A 12 14.45 8.81 4.49
N ASP A 13 15.31 9.20 5.43
CA ASP A 13 15.12 8.96 6.86
C ASP A 13 13.79 9.54 7.35
N ARG A 14 13.42 10.74 6.89
CA ARG A 14 12.13 11.36 7.27
C ARG A 14 10.92 10.63 6.70
N ARG A 15 10.99 10.15 5.46
CA ARG A 15 9.85 9.48 4.81
C ARG A 15 9.68 8.04 5.26
N PHE A 16 10.77 7.37 5.64
CA PHE A 16 10.80 5.93 5.96
C PHE A 16 11.22 5.67 7.42
N HIS A 17 10.96 6.61 8.32
CA HIS A 17 11.37 6.53 9.73
C HIS A 17 10.66 5.42 10.54
N SER A 18 9.59 4.82 10.00
CA SER A 18 8.77 3.83 10.67
C SER A 18 8.20 2.81 9.68
N GLU A 19 7.84 1.64 10.20
CA GLU A 19 7.16 0.61 9.39
C GLU A 19 5.82 1.12 8.85
N GLU A 20 5.08 1.89 9.64
CA GLU A 20 3.83 2.52 9.22
C GLU A 20 4.04 3.45 8.01
N ALA A 21 5.06 4.32 8.06
CA ALA A 21 5.37 5.23 6.96
C ALA A 21 5.79 4.48 5.67
N CYS A 22 6.54 3.38 5.82
CA CYS A 22 6.86 2.50 4.70
C CYS A 22 5.61 1.86 4.09
N LEU A 23 4.68 1.38 4.92
CA LEU A 23 3.43 0.78 4.47
C LEU A 23 2.53 1.81 3.76
N ASP A 24 2.44 3.04 4.29
CA ASP A 24 1.71 4.14 3.64
C ASP A 24 2.29 4.47 2.27
N TYR A 25 3.62 4.54 2.15
CA TYR A 25 4.28 4.75 0.86
C TYR A 25 3.97 3.62 -0.14
N LEU A 26 4.07 2.36 0.29
CA LEU A 26 3.72 1.22 -0.57
C LEU A 26 2.23 1.22 -0.94
N LEU A 27 1.35 1.71 -0.07
CA LEU A 27 -0.07 1.85 -0.34
C LEU A 27 -0.32 2.90 -1.43
N GLN A 28 0.30 4.07 -1.35
CA GLN A 28 0.21 5.12 -2.35
C GLN A 28 0.73 4.64 -3.72
N LEU A 29 1.83 3.89 -3.74
CA LEU A 29 2.35 3.27 -4.96
C LEU A 29 1.38 2.27 -5.57
N ARG A 30 0.74 1.44 -4.74
CA ARG A 30 -0.19 0.40 -5.19
C ARG A 30 -1.53 0.98 -5.68
N TRP A 31 -1.99 2.03 -5.01
CA TRP A 31 -3.31 2.61 -5.17
C TRP A 31 -3.25 4.16 -5.10
N PRO A 32 -2.68 4.81 -6.13
CA PRO A 32 -2.47 6.26 -6.13
C PRO A 32 -3.79 7.05 -6.08
N ASP A 33 -4.86 6.49 -6.67
CA ASP A 33 -6.19 7.08 -6.69
C ASP A 33 -7.12 6.49 -5.60
N GLY A 34 -6.55 5.79 -4.62
CA GLY A 34 -7.29 5.07 -3.58
C GLY A 34 -7.51 3.59 -3.90
N PHE A 35 -7.94 2.84 -2.88
CA PHE A 35 -8.06 1.39 -2.96
C PHE A 35 -8.93 0.95 -4.13
N LYS A 36 -8.42 0.01 -4.93
CA LYS A 36 -9.19 -0.66 -5.97
C LYS A 36 -8.87 -2.15 -5.96
N CYS A 37 -9.90 -2.96 -5.79
CA CYS A 37 -9.77 -4.41 -5.79
C CYS A 37 -9.31 -4.89 -7.18
N THR A 38 -8.18 -5.60 -7.25
CA THR A 38 -7.66 -6.13 -8.52
C THR A 38 -8.48 -7.30 -9.08
N ARG A 39 -9.40 -7.89 -8.29
CA ARG A 39 -10.25 -9.01 -8.70
C ARG A 39 -11.59 -8.55 -9.30
N CYS A 40 -12.22 -7.53 -8.71
CA CYS A 40 -13.57 -7.11 -9.09
C CYS A 40 -13.71 -5.61 -9.38
N GLY A 41 -12.66 -4.81 -9.16
CA GLY A 41 -12.66 -3.37 -9.42
C GLY A 41 -13.39 -2.51 -8.38
N HIS A 42 -13.96 -3.09 -7.33
CA HIS A 42 -14.63 -2.35 -6.26
C HIS A 42 -13.64 -1.54 -5.41
N ASP A 43 -14.10 -0.40 -4.90
CA ASP A 43 -13.30 0.65 -4.25
C ASP A 43 -13.46 0.68 -2.72
N LYS A 44 -14.44 -0.03 -2.17
CA LYS A 44 -14.64 -0.13 -0.72
C LYS A 44 -13.92 -1.34 -0.13
N TYR A 45 -13.31 -1.12 1.04
CA TYR A 45 -12.64 -2.16 1.81
C TYR A 45 -12.94 -2.09 3.32
N TRP A 46 -12.55 -3.16 4.01
CA TRP A 46 -12.36 -3.22 5.45
C TRP A 46 -10.88 -3.45 5.73
N MET A 47 -10.36 -2.90 6.82
CA MET A 47 -9.00 -3.17 7.27
C MET A 47 -9.05 -4.26 8.34
N SER A 48 -8.27 -5.33 8.16
CA SER A 48 -8.15 -6.38 9.18
C SER A 48 -7.18 -5.93 10.28
N SER A 49 -7.26 -6.58 11.44
CA SER A 49 -6.29 -6.40 12.54
C SER A 49 -4.84 -6.74 12.16
N ARG A 50 -4.64 -7.41 11.01
CA ARG A 50 -3.32 -7.76 10.45
C ARG A 50 -2.88 -6.79 9.34
N GLY A 51 -3.55 -5.66 9.17
CA GLY A 51 -3.23 -4.66 8.15
C GLY A 51 -3.58 -5.07 6.71
N LEU A 52 -4.47 -6.05 6.52
CA LEU A 52 -4.92 -6.48 5.20
C LEU A 52 -6.17 -5.72 4.76
N TYR A 53 -6.25 -5.42 3.46
CA TYR A 53 -7.35 -4.70 2.83
C TYR A 53 -8.33 -5.71 2.24
N LEU A 54 -9.48 -5.87 2.88
CA LEU A 54 -10.52 -6.81 2.49
C LEU A 54 -11.57 -6.11 1.61
N CYS A 55 -11.72 -6.54 0.36
CA CYS A 55 -12.74 -5.98 -0.52
C CYS A 55 -14.15 -6.24 0.03
N ARG A 56 -15.00 -5.22 0.13
CA ARG A 56 -16.38 -5.39 0.62
C ARG A 56 -17.31 -6.15 -0.32
N HIS A 57 -16.90 -6.33 -1.58
CA HIS A 57 -17.73 -6.96 -2.61
C HIS A 57 -17.41 -8.44 -2.83
N CYS A 58 -16.13 -8.79 -2.97
CA CYS A 58 -15.70 -10.17 -3.27
C CYS A 58 -14.92 -10.82 -2.12
N GLU A 59 -14.78 -10.13 -0.98
CA GLU A 59 -14.10 -10.63 0.22
C GLU A 59 -12.66 -11.08 -0.03
N HIS A 60 -12.04 -10.57 -1.09
CA HIS A 60 -10.66 -10.85 -1.39
C HIS A 60 -9.72 -10.01 -0.51
N HIS A 61 -8.75 -10.68 0.09
CA HIS A 61 -7.71 -10.03 0.89
C HIS A 61 -6.60 -9.49 -0.02
N HIS A 62 -6.29 -8.22 0.14
CA HIS A 62 -5.13 -7.59 -0.47
C HIS A 62 -4.12 -7.23 0.61
N SER A 63 -2.87 -7.67 0.42
CA SER A 63 -1.73 -7.11 1.15
C SER A 63 -1.11 -5.99 0.33
N VAL A 64 -0.69 -4.92 1.01
CA VAL A 64 0.08 -3.82 0.41
C VAL A 64 1.42 -4.34 -0.12
N THR A 65 2.06 -5.27 0.61
CA THR A 65 3.34 -5.87 0.23
C THR A 65 3.22 -6.97 -0.84
N ALA A 66 2.01 -7.41 -1.21
CA ALA A 66 1.83 -8.50 -2.16
C ALA A 66 2.46 -8.19 -3.52
N GLY A 67 3.36 -9.06 -3.97
CA GLY A 67 4.10 -8.88 -5.24
C GLY A 67 5.30 -7.93 -5.15
N THR A 68 5.71 -7.52 -3.95
CA THR A 68 6.96 -6.78 -3.70
C THR A 68 8.01 -7.71 -3.07
N ILE A 69 9.26 -7.23 -2.96
CA ILE A 69 10.32 -7.94 -2.21
C ILE A 69 10.00 -8.13 -0.72
N PHE A 70 9.02 -7.40 -0.20
CA PHE A 70 8.53 -7.52 1.17
C PHE A 70 7.40 -8.56 1.31
N HIS A 71 7.05 -9.27 0.23
CA HIS A 71 6.09 -10.36 0.27
C HIS A 71 6.75 -11.64 0.79
N GLY A 72 6.16 -12.26 1.82
CA GLY A 72 6.58 -13.54 2.39
C GLY A 72 5.42 -14.52 2.51
#